data_AF-A0A0R3SFM1-F1
#
_entry.id   AF-A0A0R3SFM1-F1
#
_cell.length_a   1.000
_cell.length_b   1.000
_cell.length_c   1.000
_cell.angle_alpha   90.00
_cell.angle_beta   90.00
_cell.angle_gamma   90.00
#
_symmetry.space_group_name_H-M   'P 1'
#
loop_
_entity.id
_entity.type
_entity.pdbx_description
1 polymer ?
#
loop_
_entity_poly.entity_id
_entity_poly.type
_entity_poly.pdbx_seq_one_letter_code
_entity_poly.pdbx_strand_id
1 'polypeptide(L)'
;MTVSYTASVATTTYLAFLKLLLRWKGSVYKVIWFEFIIFSILYTIISLIYRLALDANAKEKFEHLCLRCEKVSELFPVVFVLGFYVNTIVRRWWEQFCAIPWPDSLTLFINAYALSTTERARMQRRTFVRYVNLSFCLTTRDISSRARMRFPTLEHLISAGGYC
;
A
#
# COMPACT_ATOMS: atom_id res chain seq x y z
N MET A 1 -1.27 0.36 -6.63
CA MET A 1 -0.29 -0.02 -7.67
C MET A 1 1.02 -0.20 -6.95
N THR A 2 1.71 -1.31 -7.18
CA THR A 2 3.07 -1.53 -6.69
C THR A 2 4.04 -0.64 -7.47
N VAL A 3 5.04 -0.10 -6.79
CA VAL A 3 6.05 0.79 -7.39
C VAL A 3 7.41 0.16 -7.18
N SER A 4 7.94 -0.48 -8.22
CA SER A 4 9.29 -1.03 -8.18
C SER A 4 10.32 0.08 -8.42
N TYR A 5 11.33 0.16 -7.57
CA TYR A 5 12.49 1.04 -7.70
C TYR A 5 13.82 0.31 -7.48
N THR A 6 13.79 -1.01 -7.33
CA THR A 6 14.97 -1.85 -7.01
C THR A 6 16.15 -1.58 -7.96
N ALA A 7 15.91 -1.48 -9.26
CA ALA A 7 16.96 -1.19 -10.24
C ALA A 7 17.57 0.21 -10.08
N SER A 8 16.79 1.21 -9.66
CA SER A 8 17.26 2.59 -9.48
C SER A 8 18.18 2.76 -8.27
N VAL A 9 18.18 1.80 -7.34
CA VAL A 9 18.99 1.84 -6.10
C VAL A 9 20.00 0.68 -6.07
N ALA A 10 20.18 -0.03 -7.19
CA ALA A 10 21.12 -1.14 -7.28
C ALA A 10 22.59 -0.70 -7.14
N THR A 11 22.90 0.55 -7.54
CA THR A 11 24.23 1.15 -7.41
C THR A 11 24.26 2.18 -6.29
N THR A 12 25.25 2.07 -5.39
CA THR A 12 25.46 2.97 -4.24
C THR A 12 26.08 4.31 -4.64
N THR A 13 25.42 5.05 -5.54
CA THR A 13 25.77 6.44 -5.84
C THR A 13 25.10 7.38 -4.84
N TYR A 14 25.79 8.40 -4.35
CA TYR A 14 25.22 9.42 -3.44
C TYR A 14 23.95 10.09 -4.01
N LEU A 15 23.85 10.21 -5.34
CA LEU A 15 22.71 10.79 -6.04
C LEU A 15 21.50 9.85 -6.17
N ALA A 16 21.63 8.56 -5.83
CA ALA A 16 20.54 7.59 -5.98
C ALA A 16 19.35 7.94 -5.09
N PHE A 17 19.59 8.30 -3.82
CA PHE A 17 18.52 8.70 -2.91
C PHE A 17 17.89 10.04 -3.28
N LEU A 18 18.69 11.00 -3.76
CA LEU A 18 18.16 12.29 -4.22
C LEU A 18 17.22 12.12 -5.42
N LYS A 19 17.55 11.21 -6.36
CA LYS A 19 16.66 10.84 -7.47
C LYS A 19 15.34 10.21 -7.00
N LEU A 20 15.34 9.47 -5.90
CA LEU A 20 14.10 8.89 -5.34
C LEU A 20 13.18 9.97 -4.76
N LEU A 21 13.74 10.99 -4.10
CA LEU A 21 12.95 12.11 -3.57
C LEU A 21 12.22 12.88 -4.67
N LEU A 22 12.84 13.04 -5.85
CA LEU A 22 12.22 13.75 -6.98
C LEU A 22 11.13 12.94 -7.69
N ARG A 23 10.90 11.67 -7.34
CA ARG A 23 9.89 10.84 -7.98
C ARG A 23 8.50 11.23 -7.48
N TRP A 24 7.51 11.32 -8.38
CA TRP A 24 6.11 11.60 -7.99
C TRP A 24 5.27 10.34 -7.71
N LYS A 25 5.36 9.32 -8.58
CA LYS A 25 4.53 8.11 -8.46
C LYS A 25 4.95 7.27 -7.24
N GLY A 26 4.03 7.09 -6.29
CA GLY A 26 4.28 6.34 -5.05
C GLY A 26 5.13 7.09 -4.03
N SER A 27 5.30 8.40 -4.21
CA SER A 27 6.03 9.25 -3.28
C SER A 27 5.18 9.68 -2.09
N VAL A 28 5.86 10.08 -1.02
CA VAL A 28 5.21 10.67 0.16
C VAL A 28 4.43 11.92 -0.24
N TYR A 29 4.99 12.77 -1.10
CA TYR A 29 4.33 13.99 -1.57
C TYR A 29 2.95 13.73 -2.18
N LYS A 30 2.83 12.70 -3.02
CA LYS A 30 1.53 12.34 -3.63
C LYS A 30 0.50 11.87 -2.59
N VAL A 31 0.95 11.33 -1.46
CA VAL A 31 0.05 10.89 -0.39
C VAL A 31 -0.40 12.06 0.48
N ILE A 32 0.50 12.99 0.83
CA ILE A 32 0.26 14.03 1.85
C ILE A 32 -0.08 15.42 1.30
N TRP A 33 -0.03 15.63 -0.02
CA TRP A 33 -0.11 16.99 -0.58
C TRP A 33 -1.41 17.72 -0.20
N PHE A 34 -2.53 16.99 -0.13
CA PHE A 34 -3.84 17.59 0.17
C PHE A 34 -3.92 18.02 1.63
N GLU A 35 -3.51 17.15 2.55
CA GLU A 35 -3.42 17.42 3.99
C GLU A 35 -2.44 18.56 4.27
N PHE A 36 -1.31 18.59 3.55
CA PHE A 36 -0.32 19.66 3.66
C PHE A 36 -0.86 21.03 3.23
N ILE A 37 -1.65 21.08 2.16
CA ILE A 37 -2.32 22.32 1.72
C ILE A 37 -3.32 22.78 2.79
N ILE A 38 -4.16 21.89 3.30
CA ILE A 38 -5.12 22.23 4.37
C ILE A 38 -4.39 22.77 5.60
N PHE A 39 -3.34 22.08 6.05
CA PHE A 39 -2.53 22.53 7.19
C PHE A 39 -1.93 23.91 6.95
N SER A 40 -1.36 24.13 5.76
CA SER A 40 -0.75 25.41 5.38
C SER A 40 -1.77 26.54 5.37
N ILE A 41 -2.96 26.31 4.80
CA ILE A 41 -4.05 27.30 4.78
C ILE A 41 -4.48 27.63 6.21
N LEU A 42 -4.77 26.64 7.05
CA LEU A 42 -5.16 26.88 8.45
C LEU A 42 -4.08 27.65 9.22
N TYR A 43 -2.81 27.26 9.07
CA TYR A 43 -1.70 27.96 9.69
C TYR A 43 -1.60 29.41 9.23
N THR A 44 -1.73 29.67 7.93
CA THR A 44 -1.70 31.04 7.39
C THR A 44 -2.89 31.88 7.88
N ILE A 45 -4.09 31.31 7.97
CA ILE A 45 -5.27 32.00 8.52
C ILE A 45 -5.03 32.40 9.97
N ILE A 46 -4.52 31.48 10.81
CA ILE A 46 -4.20 31.78 12.21
C ILE A 46 -3.12 32.88 12.29
N SER A 47 -2.09 32.81 11.45
CA SER A 47 -1.02 33.81 11.39
C SER A 47 -1.54 35.20 10.99
N LEU A 48 -2.46 35.26 10.01
CA LEU A 48 -3.09 36.52 9.57
C LEU A 48 -4.00 37.10 10.67
N ILE A 49 -4.78 36.25 11.36
CA ILE A 49 -5.61 36.67 12.49
C ILE A 49 -4.74 37.27 13.60
N TYR A 50 -3.65 36.60 13.98
CA TYR A 50 -2.72 37.12 14.97
C TYR A 50 -2.10 38.46 14.55
N ARG A 51 -1.68 38.62 13.29
CA ARG A 51 -1.02 39.84 12.82
C ARG A 51 -1.97 41.02 12.63
N LEU A 52 -3.12 40.79 11.99
CA LEU A 52 -3.99 41.85 11.46
C LEU A 52 -5.24 42.11 12.31
N ALA A 53 -5.73 41.12 13.07
CA ALA A 53 -7.01 41.22 13.77
C ALA A 53 -6.88 41.29 15.30
N LEU A 54 -5.82 40.72 15.89
CA LEU A 54 -5.66 40.71 17.35
C LEU A 54 -5.10 42.02 17.91
N ASP A 55 -5.74 42.48 18.97
CA ASP A 55 -5.31 43.63 19.77
C ASP A 55 -4.18 43.25 20.76
N ALA A 56 -3.48 44.24 21.32
CA ALA A 56 -2.25 44.01 22.12
C ALA A 56 -2.44 43.02 23.29
N ASN A 57 -3.51 43.19 24.08
CA ASN A 57 -3.83 42.30 25.20
C ASN A 57 -4.23 40.88 24.74
N ALA A 58 -4.81 40.74 23.55
CA ALA A 58 -5.20 39.44 23.01
C ALA A 58 -3.98 38.68 22.46
N LYS A 59 -3.00 39.39 21.89
CA LYS A 59 -1.73 38.81 21.41
C LYS A 59 -0.95 38.15 22.54
N GLU A 60 -0.80 38.82 23.67
CA GLU A 60 -0.11 38.27 24.85
C GLU A 60 -0.75 36.96 25.33
N LYS A 61 -2.09 36.93 25.43
CA LYS A 61 -2.82 35.70 25.78
C LYS A 61 -2.63 34.58 24.77
N PHE A 62 -2.60 34.90 23.48
CA PHE A 62 -2.35 33.94 22.41
C PHE A 62 -0.92 33.37 22.48
N GLU A 63 0.07 34.19 22.77
CA GLU A 63 1.46 33.74 22.95
C GLU A 63 1.60 32.76 24.14
N HIS A 64 0.95 33.07 25.26
CA HIS A 64 0.89 32.14 26.40
C HIS A 64 0.20 30.82 26.03
N LEU A 65 -0.84 30.85 25.20
CA LEU A 65 -1.49 29.64 24.69
C LEU A 65 -0.52 28.82 23.84
N CYS A 66 0.20 29.44 22.90
CA CYS A 66 1.18 28.76 22.05
C CYS A 66 2.27 28.07 22.88
N LEU A 67 2.84 28.76 23.88
CA LEU A 67 3.83 28.19 24.80
C LEU A 67 3.27 27.02 25.61
N ARG A 68 1.97 27.06 25.95
CA ARG A 68 1.31 25.93 26.62
C ARG A 68 1.13 24.75 25.67
N CYS A 69 0.74 24.98 24.42
CA CYS A 69 0.59 23.94 23.40
C CYS A 69 1.92 23.25 23.09
N GLU A 70 3.02 23.99 23.01
CA GLU A 70 4.37 23.44 22.80
C GLU A 70 4.75 22.44 23.91
N LYS A 71 4.60 22.83 25.18
CA LYS A 71 4.84 21.95 26.33
C LYS A 71 3.98 20.69 26.32
N VAL A 72 2.73 20.79 25.86
CA VAL A 72 1.84 19.64 25.73
C VAL A 72 2.28 18.74 24.58
N SER A 73 2.76 19.30 23.47
CA SER A 73 3.27 18.54 22.33
C SER A 73 4.50 17.69 22.69
N GLU A 74 5.39 18.21 23.53
CA GLU A 74 6.56 17.47 24.02
C GLU A 74 6.20 16.29 24.93
N LEU A 75 5.07 16.39 25.64
CA LEU A 75 4.61 15.35 26.57
C LEU A 75 4.18 14.08 25.84
N PHE A 76 3.67 14.18 24.62
CA PHE A 76 3.16 13.04 23.86
C PHE A 76 4.25 12.46 22.93
N PRO A 77 4.80 11.26 23.21
CA PRO A 77 5.81 10.64 22.36
C PRO A 77 5.20 9.99 21.11
N VAL A 78 4.61 10.81 20.23
CA VAL A 78 3.92 10.35 19.02
C VAL A 78 4.84 9.51 18.13
N VAL A 79 6.12 9.90 18.05
CA VAL A 79 7.15 9.20 17.26
C VAL A 79 7.32 7.75 17.71
N PHE A 80 7.29 7.51 19.03
CA PHE A 80 7.44 6.17 19.58
C PHE A 80 6.27 5.28 19.17
N VAL A 81 5.03 5.73 19.39
CA VAL A 81 3.81 5.00 19.04
C VAL A 81 3.74 4.74 17.54
N LEU A 82 4.07 5.74 16.72
CA LEU A 82 4.11 5.63 15.27
C LEU A 82 5.12 4.56 14.82
N GLY A 83 6.28 4.49 15.47
CA GLY A 83 7.30 3.47 15.21
C GLY A 83 6.78 2.04 15.38
N PHE A 84 6.14 1.71 16.52
CA PHE A 84 5.56 0.37 16.71
C PHE A 84 4.43 0.07 15.74
N TYR A 85 3.58 1.08 15.50
CA TYR A 85 2.45 0.94 14.62
C TYR A 85 2.89 0.63 13.18
N VAL A 86 3.81 1.42 12.65
CA VAL A 86 4.38 1.22 11.30
C VAL A 86 5.09 -0.12 11.21
N ASN A 87 5.90 -0.50 12.21
CA ASN A 87 6.59 -1.79 12.21
C ASN A 87 5.60 -2.96 12.15
N THR A 88 4.50 -2.88 12.92
CA THR A 88 3.45 -3.91 12.92
C THR A 88 2.75 -4.00 11.56
N ILE A 89 2.44 -2.87 10.93
CA ILE A 89 1.82 -2.84 9.60
C ILE A 89 2.74 -3.46 8.56
N VAL A 90 4.01 -3.06 8.53
CA VAL A 90 4.99 -3.57 7.57
C VAL A 90 5.16 -5.08 7.70
N ARG A 91 5.23 -5.58 8.95
CA ARG A 91 5.28 -7.02 9.22
C ARG A 91 4.06 -7.75 8.66
N ARG A 92 2.85 -7.30 8.98
CA ARG A 92 1.61 -7.92 8.50
C ARG A 92 1.47 -7.84 6.98
N TRP A 93 1.89 -6.73 6.37
CA TRP A 93 1.90 -6.56 4.92
C TRP A 93 2.81 -7.60 4.26
N TRP A 94 4.00 -7.82 4.82
CA TRP A 94 4.94 -8.83 4.30
C TRP A 94 4.41 -10.25 4.49
N GLU A 95 3.85 -10.57 5.67
CA GLU A 95 3.20 -11.85 5.93
C GLU A 95 2.06 -12.13 4.94
N GLN A 96 1.23 -11.13 4.64
CA GLN A 96 0.18 -11.23 3.62
C GLN A 96 0.75 -11.48 2.22
N PHE A 97 1.85 -10.81 1.86
CA PHE A 97 2.50 -11.00 0.57
C PHE A 97 3.07 -12.42 0.43
N CYS A 98 3.74 -12.93 1.48
CA CYS A 98 4.29 -14.28 1.51
C CYS A 98 3.21 -15.38 1.57
N ALA A 99 2.02 -15.06 2.10
CA ALA A 99 0.89 -15.99 2.15
C ALA A 99 0.15 -16.15 0.81
N ILE A 100 0.48 -15.37 -0.22
CA ILE A 100 -0.12 -15.52 -1.55
C ILE A 100 0.33 -16.88 -2.12
N PRO A 101 -0.60 -17.82 -2.41
CA PRO A 101 -0.23 -19.12 -2.93
C PRO A 101 0.20 -19.02 -4.40
N TRP A 102 1.42 -19.46 -4.69
CA TRP A 102 1.95 -19.59 -6.06
C TRP A 102 1.70 -21.01 -6.58
N PRO A 103 1.13 -21.19 -7.78
CA PRO A 103 0.82 -22.52 -8.32
C PRO A 103 2.06 -23.30 -8.79
N ASP A 104 3.23 -22.66 -8.84
CA ASP A 104 4.45 -23.17 -9.47
C ASP A 104 4.92 -24.50 -8.87
N SER A 105 5.06 -24.55 -7.54
CA SER A 105 5.50 -25.76 -6.84
C SER A 105 4.53 -26.92 -7.06
N LEU A 106 3.21 -26.66 -6.96
CA LEU A 106 2.18 -27.68 -7.18
C LEU A 106 2.19 -28.18 -8.63
N THR A 107 2.33 -27.26 -9.59
CA THR A 107 2.38 -27.60 -11.02
C THR A 107 3.61 -28.45 -11.35
N LEU A 108 4.76 -28.16 -10.72
CA LEU A 108 5.96 -28.97 -10.84
C LEU A 108 5.73 -30.40 -10.32
N PHE A 109 5.11 -30.55 -9.14
CA PHE A 109 4.76 -31.86 -8.61
C PHE A 109 3.79 -32.62 -9.53
N ILE A 110 2.73 -31.97 -10.01
CA ILE A 110 1.77 -32.59 -10.94
C ILE A 110 2.47 -33.10 -12.20
N ASN A 111 3.41 -32.32 -12.76
CA ASN A 111 4.17 -32.73 -13.93
C ASN A 111 5.16 -33.86 -13.64
N ALA A 112 5.79 -33.88 -12.46
CA ALA A 112 6.73 -34.92 -12.08
C ALA A 112 6.04 -36.28 -11.86
N TYR A 113 4.86 -36.30 -11.22
CA TYR A 113 4.14 -37.54 -10.92
C TYR A 113 3.30 -38.07 -12.08
N ALA A 114 2.74 -37.20 -12.92
CA ALA A 114 1.92 -37.62 -14.05
C ALA A 114 2.78 -37.88 -15.30
N LEU A 115 3.47 -39.02 -15.31
CA LEU A 115 4.38 -39.45 -16.39
C LEU A 115 3.68 -39.78 -17.72
N SER A 116 2.37 -40.05 -17.68
CA SER A 116 1.61 -40.41 -18.89
C SER A 116 1.46 -39.22 -19.85
N THR A 117 1.79 -39.46 -21.12
CA THR A 117 1.70 -38.46 -22.20
C THR A 117 0.39 -38.50 -22.98
N THR A 118 -0.50 -39.44 -22.64
CA THR A 118 -1.82 -39.59 -23.26
C THR A 118 -2.64 -38.31 -23.15
N GLU A 119 -3.47 -38.03 -24.16
CA GLU A 119 -4.36 -36.86 -24.18
C GLU A 119 -5.22 -36.75 -22.92
N ARG A 120 -5.77 -37.88 -22.45
CA ARG A 120 -6.55 -37.94 -21.20
C ARG A 120 -5.74 -37.49 -19.98
N ALA A 121 -4.47 -37.91 -19.85
CA ALA A 121 -3.60 -37.50 -18.76
C ALA A 121 -3.22 -36.01 -18.86
N ARG A 122 -3.01 -35.50 -20.08
CA ARG A 122 -2.80 -34.07 -20.34
C ARG A 122 -4.02 -33.24 -19.92
N MET A 123 -5.23 -33.69 -20.25
CA MET A 123 -6.48 -33.04 -19.85
C MET A 123 -6.63 -33.03 -18.33
N GLN A 124 -6.34 -34.15 -17.64
CA GLN A 124 -6.37 -34.21 -16.18
C GLN A 124 -5.41 -33.21 -15.52
N ARG A 125 -4.14 -33.14 -15.96
CA ARG A 125 -3.16 -32.17 -15.45
C ARG A 125 -3.66 -30.73 -15.60
N ARG A 126 -4.20 -30.38 -16.78
CA ARG A 126 -4.78 -29.05 -17.03
C ARG A 126 -5.96 -28.77 -16.11
N THR A 127 -6.87 -29.72 -15.93
CA THR A 127 -8.04 -29.57 -15.05
C THR A 127 -7.63 -29.33 -13.60
N PHE A 128 -6.64 -30.06 -13.07
CA PHE A 128 -6.13 -29.82 -11.71
C PHE A 128 -5.58 -28.41 -11.53
N VAL A 129 -4.73 -27.95 -12.45
CA VAL A 129 -4.17 -26.59 -12.38
C VAL A 129 -5.27 -25.53 -12.51
N ARG A 130 -6.28 -25.75 -13.36
CA ARG A 130 -7.44 -24.84 -13.48
C ARG A 130 -8.25 -24.76 -12.18
N TYR A 131 -8.46 -25.86 -11.47
CA TYR A 131 -9.16 -25.84 -10.18
C TYR A 131 -8.39 -25.07 -9.11
N VAL A 132 -7.07 -25.20 -9.07
CA VAL A 132 -6.20 -24.43 -8.16
C VAL A 132 -6.26 -22.93 -8.49
N ASN A 133 -6.14 -22.59 -9.76
CA ASN A 133 -6.23 -21.19 -10.20
C ASN A 133 -7.62 -20.60 -9.95
N LEU A 134 -8.68 -21.39 -10.13
CA LEU A 134 -10.06 -20.97 -9.84
C LEU A 134 -10.25 -20.70 -8.35
N SER A 135 -9.77 -21.57 -7.47
CA SER A 135 -9.87 -21.35 -6.02
C SER A 135 -9.11 -20.09 -5.60
N PHE A 136 -7.94 -19.84 -6.18
CA PHE A 136 -7.18 -18.61 -5.97
C PHE A 136 -7.94 -17.37 -6.46
N CYS A 137 -8.55 -17.43 -7.65
CA CYS A 137 -9.36 -16.34 -8.19
C CYS A 137 -10.58 -16.02 -7.31
N LEU A 138 -11.26 -17.04 -6.79
CA LEU A 138 -12.41 -16.85 -5.88
C LEU A 138 -11.97 -16.18 -4.58
N THR A 139 -10.92 -16.70 -3.93
CA THR A 139 -10.38 -16.14 -2.69
C THR A 139 -9.88 -14.71 -2.88
N THR A 140 -9.15 -14.43 -3.95
CA THR A 140 -8.64 -13.07 -4.22
C THR A 140 -9.76 -12.10 -4.58
N ARG A 141 -10.83 -12.56 -5.25
CA ARG A 141 -12.03 -11.75 -5.51
C ARG A 141 -12.70 -11.30 -4.21
N ASP A 142 -12.75 -12.16 -3.20
CA ASP A 142 -13.43 -11.85 -1.94
C ASP A 142 -12.59 -10.91 -1.04
N ILE A 143 -11.25 -11.04 -1.08
CA ILE A 143 -10.34 -10.24 -0.25
C ILE A 143 -9.91 -8.92 -0.92
N SER A 144 -9.76 -8.90 -2.25
CA SER A 144 -9.24 -7.75 -2.99
C SER A 144 -10.33 -7.03 -3.78
N SER A 145 -10.57 -5.76 -3.45
CA SER A 145 -11.51 -4.90 -4.19
C SER A 145 -11.17 -4.80 -5.68
N ARG A 146 -9.88 -4.82 -6.04
CA ARG A 146 -9.44 -4.79 -7.44
C ARG A 146 -9.79 -6.07 -8.20
N ALA A 147 -9.63 -7.23 -7.55
CA ALA A 147 -10.03 -8.50 -8.14
C ALA A 147 -11.56 -8.58 -8.28
N ARG A 148 -12.31 -8.08 -7.29
CA ARG A 148 -13.78 -7.95 -7.36
C ARG A 148 -14.25 -7.04 -8.49
N MET A 149 -13.59 -5.89 -8.70
CA MET A 149 -13.89 -4.99 -9.81
C MET A 149 -13.58 -5.63 -11.18
N ARG A 150 -12.59 -6.53 -11.25
CA ARG A 150 -12.24 -7.26 -12.48
C ARG A 150 -13.21 -8.39 -12.78
N PHE A 151 -13.69 -9.09 -11.75
CA PHE A 151 -14.65 -10.19 -11.87
C PHE A 151 -15.85 -9.98 -10.92
N PRO A 152 -16.80 -9.09 -11.26
CA PRO A 152 -17.88 -8.73 -10.35
C PRO A 152 -18.87 -9.88 -10.10
N THR A 153 -19.19 -10.65 -11.13
CA THR A 153 -20.10 -11.82 -11.05
C THR A 153 -19.39 -13.11 -11.41
N LEU A 154 -19.98 -14.25 -11.05
CA LEU A 154 -19.45 -15.56 -11.43
C LEU A 154 -19.43 -15.77 -12.96
N GLU A 155 -20.35 -15.15 -13.68
CA GLU A 155 -20.38 -15.19 -15.15
C GLU A 155 -19.14 -14.56 -15.78
N HIS A 156 -18.56 -13.52 -15.15
CA HIS A 156 -17.29 -12.93 -15.61
C HIS A 156 -16.11 -13.91 -15.43
N LEU A 157 -16.16 -14.78 -14.42
CA LEU A 157 -15.16 -15.85 -14.24
C LEU A 157 -15.35 -16.97 -15.25
N ILE A 158 -16.60 -17.38 -15.50
CA ILE A 158 -16.92 -18.43 -16.48
C ILE A 158 -16.53 -17.98 -17.89
N SER A 159 -16.90 -16.76 -18.29
CA SER A 159 -16.54 -16.20 -19.59
C SER A 159 -15.02 -16.04 -19.76
N ALA A 160 -14.30 -15.63 -18.72
CA ALA A 160 -12.84 -15.57 -18.75
C ALA A 160 -12.18 -16.97 -18.85
N GLY A 161 -12.79 -18.00 -18.27
CA GLY A 161 -12.37 -19.39 -18.37
C GLY A 161 -12.79 -20.11 -19.65
N GLY A 162 -13.67 -19.51 -20.46
CA GLY A 162 -14.18 -20.08 -21.72
C GLY A 162 -13.24 -19.96 -22.92
N TYR A 163 -12.21 -19.10 -22.83
CA TYR A 163 -11.28 -18.81 -23.94
C TYR A 163 -9.87 -19.43 -23.76
N CYS A 164 -9.68 -20.36 -22.83
CA CYS A 164 -8.41 -21.07 -22.57
C CYS A 164 -8.58 -22.59 -22.55
#